data_AF-A0AAD6YLN6-F1
#
_entry.id   AF-A0AAD6YLN6-F1
#
_cell.length_a   1.000
_cell.length_b   1.000
_cell.length_c   1.000
_cell.angle_alpha   90.00
_cell.angle_beta   90.00
_cell.angle_gamma   90.00
#
_symmetry.space_group_name_H-M   'P 1'
#
loop_
_entity.id
_entity.type
_entity.pdbx_description
1 polymer ?
#
loop_
_entity_poly.entity_id
_entity_poly.type
_entity_poly.pdbx_seq_one_letter_code
_entity_poly.pdbx_strand_id
1 'polypeptide(L)'
;MSNLLQTELWIWMHLLMCNVSNQARSKEEDAINRPWRPLPSDRVTESQAIVLRWAVAGICVIWSTLYGRDQVLTSLGLLLTTFMYDEAGLSKHVIGKNFCNIGGYAAFEIGATKIIAASRHLDSVSVHAVIISGILIFTTIQAQDFPDVEGDAAMGRVTFPIYAPEFSRIATLAVMVAWSIFLGFYWSLGAICSLALVVLGFYSGLRYYLWRQVAQDRKSYLVFSVSVARTSLHKN
;
A
#
# COMPACT_ATOMS: atom_id res chain seq x y z
N MET A 1 2.29 0.94 28.16
CA MET A 1 1.80 0.42 26.87
C MET A 1 2.94 -0.35 26.21
N SER A 2 2.74 -1.58 25.72
CA SER A 2 3.82 -2.35 25.08
C SER A 2 4.32 -1.64 23.81
N ASN A 3 5.60 -1.80 23.46
CA ASN A 3 6.16 -1.22 22.23
C ASN A 3 5.41 -1.71 20.98
N LEU A 4 4.92 -2.96 21.01
CA LEU A 4 4.07 -3.52 19.97
C LEU A 4 2.79 -2.69 19.79
N LEU A 5 2.01 -2.48 20.85
CA LEU A 5 0.77 -1.71 20.77
C LEU A 5 1.02 -0.25 20.36
N GLN A 6 2.11 0.35 20.83
CA GLN A 6 2.53 1.69 20.39
C GLN A 6 2.82 1.73 18.89
N THR A 7 3.51 0.71 18.38
CA THR A 7 3.85 0.58 16.96
C THR A 7 2.60 0.40 16.11
N GLU A 8 1.69 -0.49 16.51
CA GLU A 8 0.43 -0.75 15.81
C GLU A 8 -0.44 0.52 15.73
N LEU A 9 -0.59 1.24 16.85
CA LEU A 9 -1.35 2.49 16.89
C LEU A 9 -0.69 3.58 16.04
N TRP A 10 0.63 3.70 16.08
CA TRP A 10 1.37 4.66 15.25
C TRP A 10 1.17 4.36 13.75
N ILE A 11 1.32 3.09 13.33
CA ILE A 11 1.06 2.65 11.96
C ILE A 11 -0.39 2.96 11.57
N TRP A 12 -1.36 2.56 12.40
CA TRP A 12 -2.78 2.73 12.10
C TRP A 12 -3.16 4.20 11.89
N MET A 13 -2.66 5.10 12.74
CA MET A 13 -2.90 6.53 12.60
C MET A 13 -2.28 7.14 11.34
N HIS A 14 -1.06 6.73 10.99
CA HIS A 14 -0.41 7.22 9.78
C HIS A 14 -1.05 6.62 8.52
N LEU A 15 -1.55 5.38 8.58
CA LEU A 15 -2.37 4.81 7.50
C LEU A 15 -3.69 5.56 7.36
N LEU A 16 -4.33 5.94 8.47
CA LEU A 16 -5.54 6.77 8.43
C LEU A 16 -5.24 8.12 7.77
N MET A 17 -4.13 8.77 8.12
CA MET A 17 -3.67 10.01 7.48
C MET A 17 -3.54 9.84 5.96
N CYS A 18 -2.80 8.83 5.49
CA CYS A 18 -2.62 8.57 4.06
C CYS A 18 -3.96 8.28 3.36
N ASN A 19 -4.81 7.46 3.98
CA ASN A 19 -6.11 7.07 3.40
C ASN A 19 -7.08 8.24 3.29
N VAL A 20 -7.19 9.08 4.33
CA VAL A 20 -8.02 10.29 4.30
C VAL A 20 -7.46 11.27 3.27
N SER A 21 -6.15 11.42 3.20
CA SER A 21 -5.49 12.29 2.22
C SER A 21 -5.83 11.89 0.78
N ASN A 22 -5.62 10.61 0.45
CA ASN A 22 -5.91 10.05 -0.86
C ASN A 22 -7.40 10.13 -1.21
N GLN A 23 -8.29 9.99 -0.22
CA GLN A 23 -9.74 10.01 -0.46
C GLN A 23 -10.35 11.41 -0.49
N ALA A 24 -9.73 12.42 0.13
CA ALA A 24 -10.36 13.72 0.38
C ALA A 24 -10.86 14.46 -0.87
N ARG A 25 -10.38 14.11 -2.07
CA ARG A 25 -10.77 14.71 -3.36
C ARG A 25 -11.00 13.69 -4.48
N SER A 26 -11.21 12.42 -4.15
CA SER A 26 -11.32 11.33 -5.14
C SER A 26 -12.78 10.90 -5.41
N LYS A 27 -13.78 11.76 -5.15
CA LYS A 27 -15.20 11.37 -5.20
C LYS A 27 -15.59 10.77 -6.55
N GLU A 28 -15.18 11.39 -7.66
CA GLU A 28 -15.55 10.94 -9.01
C GLU A 28 -14.90 9.59 -9.36
N GLU A 29 -13.59 9.46 -9.13
CA GLU A 29 -12.84 8.21 -9.35
C GLU A 29 -13.40 7.07 -8.48
N ASP A 30 -13.65 7.37 -7.20
CA ASP A 30 -14.15 6.38 -6.26
C ASP A 30 -15.61 6.03 -6.50
N ALA A 31 -16.42 6.89 -7.11
CA ALA A 31 -17.78 6.53 -7.50
C ALA A 31 -17.80 5.38 -8.52
N ILE A 32 -16.78 5.31 -9.38
CA ILE A 32 -16.63 4.24 -10.38
C ILE A 32 -16.02 2.99 -9.72
N ASN A 33 -14.85 3.13 -9.10
CA ASN A 33 -14.09 1.98 -8.61
C ASN A 33 -14.62 1.43 -7.28
N ARG A 34 -15.06 2.33 -6.39
CA ARG A 34 -15.28 2.07 -4.96
C ARG A 34 -16.53 2.81 -4.40
N PRO A 35 -17.74 2.64 -4.97
CA PRO A 35 -18.92 3.44 -4.63
C PRO A 35 -19.34 3.36 -3.16
N TRP A 36 -18.90 2.33 -2.43
CA TRP A 36 -19.13 2.19 -1.00
C TRP A 36 -18.26 3.11 -0.12
N ARG A 37 -17.25 3.80 -0.67
CA ARG A 37 -16.38 4.71 0.11
C ARG A 37 -17.17 5.89 0.69
N PRO A 38 -16.70 6.51 1.79
CA PRO A 38 -17.46 7.53 2.51
C PRO A 38 -17.92 8.72 1.64
N LEU A 39 -17.08 9.21 0.74
CA LEU A 39 -17.40 10.36 -0.12
C LEU A 39 -18.38 10.03 -1.25
N PRO A 40 -18.20 8.97 -2.07
CA PRO A 40 -19.19 8.57 -3.06
C PRO A 40 -20.56 8.18 -2.48
N SER A 41 -20.57 7.63 -1.27
CA SER A 41 -21.80 7.25 -0.55
C SER A 41 -22.42 8.38 0.27
N ASP A 42 -21.92 9.61 0.13
CA ASP A 42 -22.39 10.82 0.81
C ASP A 42 -22.46 10.71 2.36
N ARG A 43 -21.67 9.81 2.95
CA ARG A 43 -21.56 9.66 4.42
C ARG A 43 -20.74 10.77 5.06
N VAL A 44 -19.90 11.44 4.28
CA VAL A 44 -19.05 12.56 4.69
C VAL A 44 -18.99 13.55 3.51
N THR A 45 -19.01 14.85 3.80
CA THR A 45 -18.83 15.89 2.76
C THR A 45 -17.36 16.09 2.44
N GLU A 46 -17.05 16.61 1.25
CA GLU A 46 -15.66 16.91 0.85
C GLU A 46 -14.98 17.87 1.85
N SER A 47 -15.68 18.91 2.29
CA SER A 47 -15.18 19.85 3.30
C SER A 47 -14.84 19.14 4.63
N GLN A 48 -15.66 18.19 5.08
CA GLN A 48 -15.37 17.40 6.28
C GLN A 48 -14.14 16.51 6.08
N ALA A 49 -13.98 15.90 4.90
CA ALA A 49 -12.82 15.07 4.59
C ALA A 49 -11.52 15.90 4.55
N ILE A 50 -11.55 17.12 3.99
CA ILE A 50 -10.40 18.03 3.97
C ILE A 50 -10.02 18.48 5.39
N VAL A 51 -11.00 18.82 6.23
CA VAL A 51 -10.74 19.15 7.64
C VAL A 51 -10.09 17.97 8.36
N LEU A 52 -10.65 16.76 8.18
CA LEU A 52 -10.11 15.54 8.78
C LEU A 52 -8.67 15.26 8.30
N ARG A 53 -8.38 15.47 7.02
CA ARG A 53 -7.05 15.29 6.43
C ARG A 53 -5.99 16.08 7.19
N TRP A 54 -6.20 17.38 7.38
CA TRP A 54 -5.23 18.24 8.05
C TRP A 54 -5.20 18.02 9.57
N ALA A 55 -6.34 17.72 10.18
CA ALA A 55 -6.40 17.38 11.60
C ALA A 55 -5.58 16.11 11.91
N VAL A 56 -5.77 15.04 11.15
CA VAL A 56 -5.05 13.77 11.34
C VAL A 56 -3.55 13.95 11.04
N ALA A 57 -3.19 14.72 10.01
CA ALA A 57 -1.80 15.04 9.73
C ALA A 57 -1.10 15.75 10.90
N GLY A 58 -1.76 16.77 11.48
CA GLY A 58 -1.26 17.46 12.67
C GLY A 58 -1.12 16.54 13.88
N ILE A 59 -2.13 15.69 14.13
CA ILE A 59 -2.11 14.70 15.22
C ILE A 59 -0.93 13.73 15.03
N CYS A 60 -0.69 13.23 13.83
CA CYS A 60 0.40 12.30 13.53
C CYS A 60 1.79 12.90 13.84
N VAL A 61 2.01 14.17 13.48
CA VAL A 61 3.26 14.88 13.77
C VAL A 61 3.41 15.13 15.28
N ILE A 62 2.36 15.63 15.93
CA ILE A 62 2.37 15.92 17.38
C ILE A 62 2.59 14.64 18.18
N TRP A 63 1.85 13.56 17.89
CA TRP A 63 2.03 12.27 18.55
C TRP A 63 3.46 11.77 18.36
N SER A 64 4.03 11.92 17.17
CA SER A 64 5.40 11.45 16.90
C SER A 64 6.47 12.14 17.75
N THR A 65 6.18 13.31 18.35
CA THR A 65 7.09 13.96 19.32
C THR A 65 7.33 13.11 20.58
N LEU A 66 6.39 12.23 20.95
CA LEU A 66 6.51 11.33 22.10
C LEU A 66 7.63 10.29 21.92
N TYR A 67 8.05 10.04 20.68
CA TYR A 67 9.12 9.09 20.33
C TYR A 67 10.45 9.78 19.96
N GLY A 68 10.48 11.13 20.01
CA GLY A 68 11.65 11.94 19.73
C GLY A 68 11.78 12.42 18.28
N ARG A 69 12.83 13.22 18.04
CA ARG A 69 13.03 13.98 16.79
C ARG A 69 13.06 13.10 15.53
N ASP A 70 13.69 11.93 15.59
CA ASP A 70 13.82 11.06 14.40
C ASP A 70 12.46 10.51 13.95
N GLN A 71 11.54 10.29 14.89
CA GLN A 71 10.19 9.83 14.56
C GLN A 71 9.34 10.96 13.97
N VAL A 72 9.53 12.19 14.47
CA VAL A 72 8.92 13.38 13.86
C VAL A 72 9.39 13.54 12.42
N LEU A 73 10.68 13.39 12.13
CA LEU A 73 11.21 13.43 10.77
C LEU A 73 10.64 12.34 9.88
N THR A 74 10.48 11.12 10.41
CA THR A 74 9.86 10.00 9.67
C THR A 74 8.41 10.31 9.32
N SER A 75 7.67 10.91 10.25
CA SER A 75 6.28 11.32 10.05
C SER A 75 6.18 12.46 9.04
N LEU A 76 7.04 13.48 9.14
CA LEU A 76 7.12 14.55 8.14
C LEU A 76 7.49 14.01 6.75
N GLY A 77 8.34 12.99 6.66
CA GLY A 77 8.62 12.28 5.43
C GLY A 77 7.39 11.59 4.83
N LEU A 78 6.57 10.94 5.66
CA LEU A 78 5.27 10.37 5.25
C LEU A 78 4.31 11.46 4.77
N LEU A 79 4.18 12.56 5.51
CA LEU A 79 3.35 13.70 5.11
C LEU A 79 3.80 14.27 3.77
N LEU A 80 5.11 14.49 3.59
CA LEU A 80 5.68 14.99 2.34
C LEU A 80 5.40 14.04 1.18
N THR A 81 5.63 12.74 1.38
CA THR A 81 5.39 11.73 0.36
C THR A 81 3.92 11.68 -0.06
N THR A 82 3.01 11.77 0.93
CA THR A 82 1.57 11.82 0.72
C THR A 82 1.16 13.10 -0.02
N PHE A 83 1.71 14.25 0.38
CA PHE A 83 1.48 15.52 -0.30
C PHE A 83 1.96 15.48 -1.75
N MET A 84 3.13 14.90 -2.02
CA MET A 84 3.67 14.75 -3.37
C MET A 84 2.81 13.79 -4.21
N TYR A 85 2.31 12.71 -3.60
CA TYR A 85 1.43 11.76 -4.25
C TYR A 85 0.09 12.39 -4.67
N ASP A 86 -0.57 13.08 -3.73
CA ASP A 86 -1.91 13.63 -3.93
C ASP A 86 -1.88 15.02 -4.59
N GLU A 87 -1.18 15.99 -3.99
CA GLU A 87 -1.32 17.41 -4.35
C GLU A 87 -0.39 17.81 -5.49
N ALA A 88 0.84 17.29 -5.51
CA ALA A 88 1.75 17.48 -6.63
C ALA A 88 1.38 16.59 -7.84
N GLY A 89 0.36 15.73 -7.71
CA GLY A 89 -0.17 14.92 -8.79
C GLY A 89 0.74 13.80 -9.26
N LEU A 90 1.77 13.42 -8.48
CA LEU A 90 2.66 12.32 -8.85
C LEU A 90 1.93 10.98 -9.01
N SER A 91 0.81 10.81 -8.32
CA SER A 91 -0.09 9.65 -8.49
C SER A 91 -0.59 9.46 -9.94
N LYS A 92 -0.63 10.53 -10.75
CA LYS A 92 -1.04 10.47 -12.17
C LYS A 92 0.07 9.93 -13.09
N HIS A 93 1.32 9.91 -12.63
CA HIS A 93 2.47 9.42 -13.38
C HIS A 93 2.93 8.08 -12.82
N VAL A 94 3.16 7.08 -13.68
CA VAL A 94 3.58 5.73 -13.25
C VAL A 94 4.84 5.77 -12.36
N ILE A 95 5.85 6.53 -12.79
CA ILE A 95 7.12 6.67 -12.06
C ILE A 95 6.90 7.41 -10.73
N GLY A 96 6.16 8.53 -10.75
CA GLY A 96 5.87 9.33 -9.57
C GLY A 96 5.09 8.55 -8.50
N LYS A 97 4.02 7.87 -8.92
CA LYS A 97 3.20 6.98 -8.09
C LYS A 97 4.07 5.92 -7.40
N ASN A 98 4.94 5.26 -8.15
CA ASN A 98 5.82 4.21 -7.61
C ASN A 98 6.86 4.74 -6.63
N PHE A 99 7.51 5.88 -6.92
CA PHE A 99 8.44 6.50 -5.97
C PHE A 99 7.78 6.91 -4.67
N CYS A 100 6.59 7.52 -4.75
CA CYS A 100 5.82 7.88 -3.56
C CYS A 100 5.38 6.63 -2.77
N ASN A 101 4.96 5.55 -3.44
CA ASN A 101 4.63 4.30 -2.76
C ASN A 101 5.86 3.74 -2.02
N ILE A 102 7.01 3.59 -2.69
CA ILE A 102 8.25 3.12 -2.04
C ILE A 102 8.61 4.00 -0.84
N GLY A 103 8.62 5.32 -1.02
CA GLY A 103 8.97 6.27 0.03
C GLY A 103 8.03 6.17 1.24
N GLY A 104 6.72 6.00 0.97
CA GLY A 104 5.71 5.82 2.00
C GLY A 104 5.93 4.54 2.80
N TYR A 105 6.01 3.40 2.13
CA TYR A 105 6.24 2.11 2.78
C TYR A 105 7.57 2.06 3.53
N ALA A 106 8.65 2.58 2.96
CA ALA A 106 9.94 2.67 3.64
C ALA A 106 9.84 3.52 4.91
N ALA A 107 9.14 4.66 4.87
CA ALA A 107 8.96 5.50 6.05
C ALA A 107 8.09 4.81 7.13
N PHE A 108 7.05 4.06 6.75
CA PHE A 108 6.30 3.22 7.68
C PHE A 108 7.20 2.17 8.35
N GLU A 109 8.00 1.44 7.57
CA GLU A 109 8.87 0.38 8.08
C GLU A 109 9.97 0.93 8.99
N ILE A 110 10.61 2.02 8.58
CA ILE A 110 11.62 2.71 9.40
C ILE A 110 10.99 3.18 10.72
N GLY A 111 9.84 3.83 10.66
CA GLY A 111 9.15 4.36 11.84
C GLY A 111 8.70 3.25 12.79
N ALA A 112 8.08 2.21 12.26
CA ALA A 112 7.62 1.07 13.05
C ALA A 112 8.77 0.32 13.72
N THR A 113 9.86 0.10 12.98
CA THR A 113 11.05 -0.62 13.48
C THR A 113 11.70 0.16 14.63
N LYS A 114 11.80 1.48 14.53
CA LYS A 114 12.36 2.31 15.60
C LYS A 114 11.52 2.26 16.87
N ILE A 115 10.19 2.32 16.75
CA ILE A 115 9.28 2.26 17.91
C ILE A 115 9.33 0.88 18.56
N ILE A 116 9.20 -0.20 17.78
CA ILE A 116 9.15 -1.56 18.35
C ILE A 116 10.46 -1.94 19.05
N ALA A 117 11.59 -1.60 18.43
CA ALA A 117 12.93 -1.86 18.97
C ALA A 117 13.35 -0.87 20.07
N ALA A 118 12.57 0.20 20.31
CA ALA A 118 12.95 1.33 21.17
C ALA A 118 14.36 1.87 20.85
N SER A 119 14.72 1.91 19.56
CA SER A 119 16.02 2.31 19.07
C SER A 119 15.90 3.42 18.04
N ARG A 120 16.86 4.35 18.04
CA ARG A 120 16.97 5.39 17.01
C ARG A 120 17.63 4.89 15.73
N HIS A 121 18.48 3.89 15.85
CA HIS A 121 19.27 3.34 14.76
C HIS A 121 18.68 2.02 14.29
N LEU A 122 18.66 1.86 12.96
CA LEU A 122 18.35 0.58 12.34
C LEU A 122 19.63 -0.26 12.34
N ASP A 123 19.49 -1.51 12.77
CA ASP A 123 20.55 -2.48 12.59
C ASP A 123 20.65 -2.90 11.10
N SER A 124 21.70 -3.64 10.76
CA SER A 124 21.93 -4.06 9.38
C SER A 124 20.75 -4.87 8.84
N VAL A 125 20.15 -5.73 9.67
CA VAL A 125 18.99 -6.56 9.30
C VAL A 125 17.80 -5.69 8.90
N SER A 126 17.46 -4.70 9.72
CA SER A 126 16.35 -3.77 9.45
C SER A 126 16.59 -2.94 8.19
N VAL A 127 17.83 -2.49 7.95
CA VAL A 127 18.17 -1.76 6.73
C VAL A 127 17.96 -2.63 5.49
N HIS A 128 18.42 -3.88 5.51
CA HIS A 128 18.18 -4.81 4.40
C HIS A 128 16.69 -5.09 4.22
N ALA A 129 15.93 -5.24 5.30
CA ALA A 129 14.48 -5.43 5.24
C ALA A 129 13.78 -4.27 4.53
N VAL A 130 14.11 -3.03 4.87
CA VAL A 130 13.53 -1.82 4.25
C VAL A 130 13.88 -1.72 2.76
N ILE A 131 15.14 -1.98 2.40
CA ILE A 131 15.58 -1.93 0.99
C ILE A 131 14.88 -3.02 0.18
N ILE A 132 14.87 -4.27 0.67
CA ILE A 132 14.24 -5.40 -0.01
C ILE A 132 12.73 -5.16 -0.16
N SER A 133 12.07 -4.67 0.90
CA SER A 133 10.64 -4.33 0.84
C SER A 133 10.35 -3.25 -0.19
N GLY A 134 11.17 -2.19 -0.24
CA GLY A 134 11.03 -1.14 -1.25
C GLY A 134 11.10 -1.67 -2.69
N ILE A 135 12.07 -2.53 -3.00
CA ILE A 135 12.21 -3.13 -4.34
C ILE A 135 11.07 -4.12 -4.63
N LEU A 136 10.66 -4.90 -3.63
CA LEU A 136 9.51 -5.81 -3.74
C LEU A 136 8.26 -5.02 -4.10
N ILE A 137 7.92 -3.99 -3.31
CA ILE A 137 6.75 -3.16 -3.53
C ILE A 137 6.83 -2.48 -4.90
N PHE A 138 7.98 -1.90 -5.27
CA PHE A 138 8.15 -1.28 -6.59
C PHE A 138 7.77 -2.21 -7.75
N THR A 139 8.13 -3.50 -7.64
CA THR A 139 7.90 -4.48 -8.70
C THR A 139 6.54 -5.18 -8.61
N THR A 140 5.86 -5.13 -7.45
CA THR A 140 4.57 -5.80 -7.25
C THR A 140 3.38 -4.85 -7.12
N ILE A 141 3.58 -3.56 -6.87
CA ILE A 141 2.49 -2.60 -6.57
C ILE A 141 1.46 -2.51 -7.70
N GLN A 142 1.89 -2.73 -8.94
CA GLN A 142 1.02 -2.82 -10.12
C GLN A 142 -0.11 -3.86 -9.99
N ALA A 143 0.02 -4.83 -9.09
CA ALA A 143 -1.05 -5.80 -8.80
C ALA A 143 -2.35 -5.12 -8.35
N GLN A 144 -2.27 -3.94 -7.71
CA GLN A 144 -3.43 -3.17 -7.29
C GLN A 144 -4.19 -2.50 -8.44
N ASP A 145 -3.54 -2.32 -9.60
CA ASP A 145 -4.12 -1.57 -10.72
C ASP A 145 -5.04 -2.46 -11.58
N PHE A 146 -4.91 -3.79 -11.53
CA PHE A 146 -5.79 -4.73 -12.26
C PHE A 146 -7.30 -4.54 -12.00
N PRO A 147 -7.79 -4.46 -10.75
CA PRO A 147 -9.22 -4.23 -10.49
C PRO A 147 -9.71 -2.83 -10.86
N ASP A 148 -8.80 -1.86 -11.05
CA ASP A 148 -9.12 -0.44 -11.19
C ASP A 148 -8.89 0.06 -12.64
N VAL A 149 -8.63 -0.84 -13.61
CA VAL A 149 -8.40 -0.53 -15.03
C VAL A 149 -9.45 0.38 -15.65
N GLU A 150 -10.74 0.12 -15.40
CA GLU A 150 -11.84 0.91 -15.97
C GLU A 150 -11.85 2.35 -15.44
N GLY A 151 -11.68 2.52 -14.12
CA GLY A 151 -11.62 3.85 -13.51
C GLY A 151 -10.34 4.60 -13.88
N ASP A 152 -9.20 3.91 -13.95
CA ASP A 152 -7.94 4.52 -14.40
C ASP A 152 -8.05 5.00 -15.86
N ALA A 153 -8.65 4.20 -16.75
CA ALA A 153 -8.89 4.58 -18.14
C ALA A 153 -9.86 5.78 -18.26
N ALA A 154 -10.92 5.81 -17.45
CA ALA A 154 -11.87 6.93 -17.40
C ALA A 154 -11.21 8.25 -16.93
N MET A 155 -10.21 8.14 -16.06
CA MET A 155 -9.39 9.27 -15.58
C MET A 155 -8.20 9.61 -16.51
N GLY A 156 -8.07 8.93 -17.66
CA GLY A 156 -7.00 9.14 -18.63
C GLY A 156 -5.62 8.64 -18.18
N ARG A 157 -5.55 7.74 -17.18
CA ARG A 157 -4.30 7.14 -16.71
C ARG A 157 -3.92 5.94 -17.57
N VAL A 158 -2.62 5.77 -17.79
CA VAL A 158 -2.05 4.62 -18.49
C VAL A 158 -1.24 3.80 -17.49
N THR A 159 -1.92 2.88 -16.79
CA THR A 159 -1.27 1.94 -15.87
C THR A 159 -0.70 0.74 -16.61
N PHE A 160 0.12 -0.08 -15.94
CA PHE A 160 0.77 -1.22 -16.58
C PHE A 160 -0.21 -2.24 -17.19
N PRO A 161 -1.33 -2.58 -16.52
CA PRO A 161 -2.36 -3.44 -17.14
C PRO A 161 -3.04 -2.83 -18.37
N ILE A 162 -3.07 -1.48 -18.50
CA ILE A 162 -3.61 -0.78 -19.68
C ILE A 162 -2.59 -0.77 -20.81
N TYR A 163 -1.33 -0.45 -20.51
CA TYR A 163 -0.24 -0.36 -21.49
C TYR A 163 0.10 -1.72 -22.09
N ALA A 164 0.20 -2.77 -21.27
CA ALA A 164 0.57 -4.11 -21.70
C ALA A 164 -0.25 -5.19 -20.96
N PRO A 165 -1.50 -5.46 -21.38
CA PRO A 165 -2.43 -6.34 -20.67
C PRO A 165 -1.92 -7.78 -20.48
N GLU A 166 -1.32 -8.37 -21.52
CA GLU A 166 -0.78 -9.73 -21.45
C GLU A 166 0.52 -9.80 -20.65
N PHE A 167 1.45 -8.89 -20.98
CA PHE A 167 2.76 -8.86 -20.34
C PHE A 167 2.67 -8.54 -18.86
N SER A 168 1.77 -7.64 -18.45
CA SER A 168 1.58 -7.31 -17.03
C SER A 168 1.18 -8.51 -16.17
N ARG A 169 0.37 -9.42 -16.71
CA ARG A 169 -0.05 -10.64 -16.02
C ARG A 169 1.09 -11.65 -15.91
N ILE A 170 1.83 -11.86 -16.99
CA ILE A 170 3.02 -12.74 -17.00
C ILE A 170 4.09 -12.21 -16.05
N ALA A 171 4.39 -10.91 -16.13
CA ALA A 171 5.35 -10.23 -15.27
C ALA A 171 4.94 -10.33 -13.80
N THR A 172 3.66 -10.10 -13.48
CA THR A 172 3.14 -10.23 -12.11
C THR A 172 3.34 -11.64 -11.56
N LEU A 173 3.00 -12.68 -12.33
CA LEU A 173 3.24 -14.07 -11.92
C LEU A 173 4.73 -14.35 -11.70
N ALA A 174 5.58 -13.99 -12.66
CA ALA A 174 7.02 -14.23 -12.58
C ALA A 174 7.65 -13.53 -11.37
N VAL A 175 7.30 -12.26 -11.15
CA VAL A 175 7.83 -11.45 -10.03
C VAL A 175 7.36 -12.00 -8.69
N MET A 176 6.09 -12.39 -8.54
CA MET A 176 5.60 -12.98 -7.28
C MET A 176 6.35 -14.27 -6.92
N VAL A 177 6.53 -15.19 -7.89
CA VAL A 177 7.28 -16.43 -7.66
C VAL A 177 8.75 -16.16 -7.35
N ALA A 178 9.39 -15.26 -8.12
CA ALA A 178 10.79 -14.90 -7.93
C ALA A 178 11.04 -14.32 -6.53
N TRP A 179 10.19 -13.41 -6.07
CA TRP A 179 10.30 -12.85 -4.71
C TRP A 179 10.09 -13.90 -3.63
N SER A 180 9.12 -14.80 -3.77
CA SER A 180 8.90 -15.87 -2.80
C SER A 180 10.12 -16.78 -2.63
N ILE A 181 10.79 -17.12 -3.74
CA ILE A 181 12.03 -17.93 -3.71
C ILE A 181 13.17 -17.12 -3.09
N PHE A 182 13.37 -15.87 -3.57
CA PHE A 182 14.44 -15.00 -3.09
C PHE A 182 14.35 -14.75 -1.58
N LEU A 183 13.16 -14.39 -1.07
CA LEU A 183 12.96 -14.14 0.36
C LEU A 183 13.16 -15.39 1.20
N GLY A 184 12.70 -16.56 0.73
CA GLY A 184 12.92 -17.83 1.41
C GLY A 184 14.40 -18.19 1.56
N PHE A 185 15.19 -17.93 0.50
CA PHE A 185 16.64 -18.13 0.52
C PHE A 185 17.35 -17.07 1.36
N TYR A 186 17.11 -15.79 1.10
CA TYR A 186 17.82 -14.67 1.73
C TYR A 186 17.63 -14.65 3.25
N TRP A 187 16.41 -14.90 3.73
CA TRP A 187 16.09 -14.93 5.16
C TRP A 187 16.26 -16.31 5.81
N SER A 188 16.69 -17.32 5.06
CA SER A 188 16.92 -18.68 5.57
C SER A 188 15.71 -19.26 6.33
N LEU A 189 14.50 -19.12 5.79
CA LEU A 189 13.23 -19.43 6.48
C LEU A 189 13.03 -20.94 6.78
N GLY A 190 13.91 -21.81 6.28
CA GLY A 190 13.75 -23.26 6.33
C GLY A 190 12.78 -23.79 5.26
N ALA A 191 12.83 -25.09 5.00
CA ALA A 191 12.14 -25.69 3.84
C ALA A 191 10.62 -25.51 3.88
N ILE A 192 9.98 -25.66 5.05
CA ILE A 192 8.53 -25.60 5.20
C ILE A 192 8.00 -24.18 4.92
N CYS A 193 8.60 -23.17 5.57
CA CYS A 193 8.19 -21.78 5.39
C CYS A 193 8.48 -21.28 3.97
N SER A 194 9.64 -21.65 3.40
CA SER A 194 9.97 -21.32 2.00
C SER A 194 9.00 -21.97 1.01
N LEU A 195 8.63 -23.25 1.22
CA LEU A 195 7.63 -23.91 0.39
C LEU A 195 6.27 -23.22 0.49
N ALA A 196 5.81 -22.91 1.71
CA ALA A 196 4.55 -22.21 1.91
C ALA A 196 4.54 -20.84 1.21
N LEU A 197 5.64 -20.08 1.33
CA LEU A 197 5.79 -18.78 0.68
C LEU A 197 5.75 -18.87 -0.85
N VAL A 198 6.44 -19.87 -1.44
CA VAL A 198 6.43 -20.11 -2.89
C VAL A 198 5.06 -20.55 -3.38
N VAL A 199 4.37 -21.43 -2.64
CA VAL A 199 3.00 -21.85 -2.99
C VAL A 199 2.04 -20.66 -2.96
N LEU A 200 2.13 -19.78 -1.96
CA LEU A 200 1.29 -18.58 -1.88
C LEU A 200 1.61 -17.58 -3.00
N GLY A 201 2.88 -17.35 -3.30
CA GLY A 201 3.31 -16.47 -4.39
C GLY A 201 2.85 -16.99 -5.76
N PHE A 202 3.04 -18.29 -6.01
CA PHE A 202 2.57 -18.96 -7.22
C PHE A 202 1.05 -18.90 -7.34
N TYR A 203 0.32 -19.24 -6.27
CA TYR A 203 -1.14 -19.18 -6.27
C TYR A 203 -1.64 -17.76 -6.58
N SER A 204 -1.10 -16.74 -5.91
CA SER A 204 -1.49 -15.34 -6.11
C SER A 204 -1.22 -14.88 -7.54
N GLY A 205 -0.04 -15.17 -8.08
CA GLY A 205 0.32 -14.83 -9.47
C GLY A 205 -0.52 -15.58 -10.49
N LEU A 206 -0.79 -16.86 -10.25
CA LEU A 206 -1.60 -17.70 -11.12
C LEU A 206 -3.04 -17.18 -11.22
N ARG A 207 -3.56 -16.61 -10.12
CA ARG A 207 -4.87 -15.97 -10.15
C ARG A 207 -4.94 -14.83 -11.17
N TYR A 208 -3.96 -13.93 -11.15
CA TYR A 208 -3.88 -12.82 -12.09
C TYR A 208 -3.66 -13.30 -13.53
N TYR A 209 -2.98 -14.42 -13.74
CA TYR A 209 -2.75 -14.94 -15.08
C TYR A 209 -4.02 -15.58 -15.69
N LEU A 210 -4.70 -16.45 -14.93
CA LEU A 210 -5.84 -17.25 -15.40
C LEU A 210 -7.16 -16.48 -15.40
N TRP A 211 -7.44 -15.70 -14.35
CA TRP A 211 -8.74 -15.09 -14.13
C TRP A 211 -8.70 -13.60 -14.45
N ARG A 212 -9.26 -13.24 -15.61
CA ARG A 212 -9.11 -11.89 -16.21
C ARG A 212 -10.33 -10.99 -16.09
N GLN A 213 -11.38 -11.45 -15.42
CA GLN A 213 -12.56 -10.61 -15.19
C GLN A 213 -12.30 -9.65 -14.02
N VAL A 214 -12.81 -8.41 -14.10
CA VAL A 214 -12.66 -7.38 -13.06
C VAL A 214 -13.07 -7.89 -11.67
N ALA A 215 -14.19 -8.62 -11.59
CA ALA A 215 -14.65 -9.22 -10.33
C ALA A 215 -13.67 -10.25 -9.74
N GLN A 216 -12.91 -10.92 -10.59
CA GLN A 216 -11.89 -11.87 -10.18
C GLN A 216 -10.58 -11.17 -9.84
N ASP A 217 -10.18 -10.14 -10.59
CA ASP A 217 -9.01 -9.29 -10.27
C ASP A 217 -9.18 -8.61 -8.90
N ARG A 218 -10.40 -8.19 -8.53
CA ARG A 218 -10.71 -7.72 -7.16
C ARG A 218 -10.45 -8.79 -6.10
N LYS A 219 -10.80 -10.05 -6.36
CA LYS A 219 -10.52 -11.17 -5.45
C LYS A 219 -9.03 -11.51 -5.41
N SER A 220 -8.35 -11.46 -6.55
CA SER A 220 -6.91 -11.68 -6.66
C SER A 220 -6.13 -10.62 -5.87
N TYR A 221 -6.59 -9.36 -5.88
CA TYR A 221 -6.03 -8.29 -5.05
C TYR A 221 -6.22 -8.56 -3.56
N LEU A 222 -7.39 -9.05 -3.12
CA LEU A 222 -7.59 -9.43 -1.72
C LEU A 222 -6.66 -10.56 -1.27
N VAL A 223 -6.43 -11.56 -2.13
CA VAL A 223 -5.48 -12.65 -1.87
C VAL A 223 -4.05 -12.10 -1.79
N PHE A 224 -3.66 -11.23 -2.72
CA PHE A 224 -2.34 -10.60 -2.75
C PHE A 224 -2.06 -9.77 -1.50
N SER A 225 -3.01 -8.93 -1.08
CA SER A 225 -2.89 -8.08 0.11
C SER A 225 -3.13 -8.83 1.43
N VAL A 226 -3.31 -10.16 1.39
CA VAL A 226 -3.70 -11.01 2.54
C VAL A 226 -4.87 -10.39 3.33
N SER A 227 -5.72 -9.66 2.63
CA SER A 227 -6.79 -8.87 3.21
C SER A 227 -8.06 -9.70 3.17
N VAL A 228 -8.39 -10.32 4.31
CA VAL A 228 -9.67 -11.02 4.47
C VAL A 228 -10.78 -10.00 4.73
N ALA A 229 -11.04 -9.11 3.77
CA ALA A 229 -12.28 -8.36 3.76
C ALA A 229 -13.38 -9.29 3.22
N ARG A 230 -14.18 -9.87 4.12
CA ARG A 230 -15.43 -10.57 3.75
C ARG A 230 -16.29 -9.62 2.92
N THR A 231 -16.23 -9.75 1.59
CA THR A 231 -17.23 -9.19 0.69
C THR A 231 -18.34 -10.24 0.46
N SER A 232 -19.02 -10.58 1.55
CA SER A 232 -20.46 -10.85 1.51
C SER A 232 -21.07 -9.66 2.22
N LEU A 233 -21.64 -8.69 1.53
CA LEU A 233 -23.08 -8.61 1.34
C LEU A 233 -23.31 -7.41 0.42
N HIS A 234 -23.86 -7.67 -0.77
CA HIS A 234 -24.89 -6.86 -1.44
C HIS A 234 -25.16 -7.50 -2.81
N LYS A 235 -25.81 -8.66 -2.75
CA LYS A 235 -26.91 -8.95 -3.66
C LYS A 235 -28.16 -8.71 -2.86
N ASN A 236 -28.84 -7.62 -3.16
CA ASN A 236 -30.29 -7.38 -3.11
C ASN A 236 -30.49 -5.94 -3.51
#